data_AF-A0A1Y3N8R7-F1
#
_entry.id   AF-A0A1Y3N8R7-F1
#
_cell.length_a   1.000
_cell.length_b   1.000
_cell.length_c   1.000
_cell.angle_alpha   90.00
_cell.angle_beta   90.00
_cell.angle_gamma   90.00
#
_symmetry.space_group_name_H-M   'P 1'
#
loop_
_entity.id
_entity.type
_entity.pdbx_description
1 polymer ?
#
loop_
_entity_poly.entity_id
_entity_poly.type
_entity_poly.pdbx_seq_one_letter_code
_entity_poly.pdbx_strand_id
1 'polypeptide(L)'
;MIRQVNSSSKILIVDYYTHDIIFSIFTRNELANENIELIYRIDRKDSFPAYDAIYFVSPTAESIQYIVNDFKKKNMYATANIFFTNTVSDDLIGKLKIISNSIEILKELYVDFFVFESRVFTVRSEECFQRLYNSKLQGKTIEDISTKVMSLLATLGDYPDIRYFDPEGSTSNIAAKFAYKLQEKLDNLTDIDADFPKKTPYKRTNMIIVDRSYDLVGPLLHDFYYQGMANDISDIENGVIY
;
A
#
# COMPACT_ATOMS: atom_id res chain seq x y z
N MET A 1 4.61 3.87 -12.70
CA MET A 1 5.88 3.31 -12.22
C MET A 1 6.67 2.63 -13.34
N ILE A 2 6.30 1.41 -13.75
CA ILE A 2 7.14 0.54 -14.61
C ILE A 2 7.54 1.17 -15.96
N ARG A 3 6.59 1.83 -16.63
CA ARG A 3 6.83 2.52 -17.92
C ARG A 3 7.51 3.88 -17.80
N GLN A 4 7.66 4.42 -16.59
CA GLN A 4 8.34 5.71 -16.40
C GLN A 4 9.86 5.60 -16.50
N VAL A 5 10.40 4.39 -16.33
CA VAL A 5 11.82 4.09 -16.52
C VAL A 5 12.04 3.68 -17.97
N ASN A 6 12.64 4.58 -18.75
CA ASN A 6 12.83 4.45 -20.21
C ASN A 6 14.11 3.67 -20.55
N SER A 7 14.32 2.54 -19.89
CA SER A 7 15.48 1.67 -20.11
C SER A 7 15.08 0.32 -20.69
N SER A 8 15.96 -0.24 -21.52
CA SER A 8 15.79 -1.58 -22.10
C SER A 8 16.10 -2.70 -21.11
N SER A 9 16.88 -2.43 -20.05
CA SER A 9 17.32 -3.44 -19.09
C SER A 9 16.98 -2.99 -17.67
N LYS A 10 15.83 -3.46 -17.18
CA LYS A 10 15.28 -3.06 -15.88
C LYS A 10 15.28 -4.23 -14.91
N ILE A 11 15.63 -3.94 -13.66
CA ILE A 11 15.56 -4.87 -12.55
C ILE A 11 14.59 -4.33 -11.49
N LEU A 12 13.62 -5.13 -11.08
CA LEU A 12 12.66 -4.76 -10.05
C LEU A 12 13.14 -5.26 -8.69
N ILE A 13 13.30 -4.32 -7.75
CA ILE A 13 13.70 -4.59 -6.37
C ILE A 13 12.50 -4.30 -5.46
N VAL A 14 12.12 -5.30 -4.67
CA VAL A 14 10.97 -5.24 -3.75
C VAL A 14 11.38 -5.61 -2.33
N ASP A 15 10.63 -5.15 -1.34
CA ASP A 15 10.69 -5.72 0.01
C ASP A 15 9.64 -6.82 0.16
N TYR A 16 9.54 -7.41 1.36
CA TYR A 16 8.58 -8.49 1.62
C TYR A 16 7.13 -8.05 1.41
N TYR A 17 6.78 -6.83 1.80
CA TYR A 17 5.41 -6.35 1.75
C TYR A 17 5.03 -5.93 0.32
N THR A 18 5.92 -5.22 -0.38
CA THR A 18 5.68 -4.77 -1.75
C THR A 18 5.78 -5.88 -2.78
N HIS A 19 6.50 -6.96 -2.49
CA HIS A 19 6.45 -8.20 -3.26
C HIS A 19 5.01 -8.71 -3.38
N ASP A 20 4.29 -8.80 -2.25
CA ASP A 20 2.94 -9.32 -2.27
C ASP A 20 1.95 -8.34 -2.95
N ILE A 21 2.18 -7.03 -2.82
CA ILE A 21 1.39 -6.02 -3.54
C ILE A 21 1.58 -6.18 -5.05
N ILE A 22 2.82 -6.24 -5.54
CA ILE A 22 3.07 -6.27 -6.99
C ILE A 22 2.50 -7.55 -7.62
N PHE A 23 2.62 -8.70 -6.93
CA PHE A 23 2.10 -9.98 -7.42
C PHE A 23 0.59 -10.16 -7.20
N SER A 24 -0.07 -9.28 -6.44
CA SER A 24 -1.54 -9.20 -6.42
C SER A 24 -2.11 -8.50 -7.67
N ILE A 25 -1.28 -7.76 -8.41
CA ILE A 25 -1.71 -6.92 -9.54
C ILE A 25 -1.15 -7.43 -10.88
N PHE A 26 0.10 -7.91 -10.88
CA PHE A 26 0.80 -8.32 -12.09
C PHE A 26 1.25 -9.77 -12.02
N THR A 27 1.11 -10.47 -13.15
CA THR A 27 1.79 -11.72 -13.43
C THR A 27 3.25 -11.49 -13.80
N ARG A 28 4.11 -12.50 -13.63
CA ARG A 28 5.51 -12.44 -14.09
C ARG A 28 5.63 -12.14 -15.59
N ASN A 29 4.70 -12.66 -16.40
CA ASN A 29 4.68 -12.44 -17.84
C ASN A 29 4.37 -10.99 -18.19
N GLU A 30 3.44 -10.34 -17.48
CA GLU A 30 3.13 -8.92 -17.67
C GLU A 30 4.31 -8.03 -17.30
N LEU A 31 5.03 -8.35 -16.22
CA LEU A 31 6.26 -7.62 -15.84
C LEU A 31 7.36 -7.82 -16.89
N ALA A 32 7.56 -9.05 -17.38
CA ALA A 32 8.54 -9.36 -18.41
C ALA A 32 8.25 -8.64 -19.74
N ASN A 33 6.98 -8.54 -20.13
CA ASN A 33 6.54 -7.79 -21.32
C ASN A 33 6.86 -6.28 -21.22
N GLU A 34 7.08 -5.79 -20.00
CA GLU A 34 7.50 -4.41 -19.72
C GLU A 34 9.02 -4.30 -19.51
N ASN A 35 9.82 -5.25 -20.02
CA ASN A 35 11.29 -5.32 -19.92
C ASN A 35 11.82 -5.40 -18.47
N ILE A 36 11.03 -5.93 -17.53
CA ILE A 36 11.52 -6.31 -16.21
C ILE A 36 11.97 -7.77 -16.29
N GLU A 37 13.26 -7.98 -16.53
CA GLU A 37 13.83 -9.32 -16.70
C GLU A 37 14.03 -10.03 -15.36
N LEU A 38 14.36 -9.25 -14.32
CA LEU A 38 14.77 -9.75 -13.02
C LEU A 38 13.95 -9.08 -11.92
N ILE A 39 13.47 -9.89 -10.98
CA ILE A 39 12.75 -9.44 -9.79
C ILE A 39 13.45 -10.02 -8.58
N TYR A 40 13.93 -9.16 -7.68
CA TYR A 40 14.67 -9.57 -6.50
C TYR A 40 14.19 -8.85 -5.26
N ARG A 41 14.46 -9.49 -4.11
CA ARG A 41 14.30 -8.81 -2.83
C ARG A 41 15.43 -7.83 -2.57
N ILE A 42 15.12 -6.81 -1.81
CA ILE A 42 16.03 -5.72 -1.44
C ILE A 42 17.26 -6.14 -0.63
N ASP A 43 17.21 -7.29 0.06
CA ASP A 43 18.32 -7.79 0.87
C ASP A 43 19.34 -8.64 0.10
N ARG A 44 19.11 -8.84 -1.20
CA ARG A 44 20.03 -9.53 -2.10
C ARG A 44 21.34 -8.77 -2.27
N LYS A 45 22.45 -9.47 -2.52
CA LYS A 45 23.82 -8.89 -2.53
C LYS A 45 24.56 -8.90 -3.87
N ASP A 46 24.03 -9.53 -4.91
CA ASP A 46 24.67 -9.64 -6.21
C ASP A 46 24.52 -8.33 -7.01
N SER A 47 25.54 -7.97 -7.79
CA SER A 47 25.61 -6.69 -8.52
C SER A 47 25.25 -6.85 -10.01
N PHE A 48 24.46 -5.90 -10.53
CA PHE A 48 23.98 -5.80 -11.92
C PHE A 48 24.24 -4.38 -12.45
N PRO A 49 25.50 -3.96 -12.66
CA PRO A 49 25.83 -2.57 -13.00
C PRO A 49 25.28 -2.09 -14.35
N ALA A 50 24.81 -3.01 -15.20
CA ALA A 50 24.22 -2.70 -16.51
C ALA A 50 22.70 -2.49 -16.47
N TYR A 51 22.06 -2.66 -15.30
CA TYR A 51 20.60 -2.56 -15.15
C TYR A 51 20.23 -1.30 -14.37
N ASP A 52 19.11 -0.70 -14.77
CA ASP A 52 18.45 0.34 -13.98
C ASP A 52 17.53 -0.29 -12.96
N ALA A 53 17.73 0.04 -11.68
CA ALA A 53 16.96 -0.54 -10.59
C ALA A 53 15.68 0.24 -10.33
N ILE A 54 14.55 -0.47 -10.38
CA ILE A 54 13.25 0.01 -9.92
C ILE A 54 13.05 -0.50 -8.51
N TYR A 55 13.19 0.38 -7.51
CA TYR A 55 12.85 0.05 -6.13
C TYR A 55 11.37 0.35 -5.90
N PHE A 56 10.55 -0.69 -5.75
CA PHE A 56 9.17 -0.55 -5.28
C PHE A 56 9.11 -1.05 -3.83
N VAL A 57 9.10 -0.13 -2.87
CA VAL A 57 9.34 -0.46 -1.45
C VAL A 57 8.48 0.35 -0.50
N SER A 58 8.27 -0.16 0.71
CA SER A 58 7.69 0.59 1.81
C SER A 58 8.64 1.68 2.30
N PRO A 59 8.12 2.83 2.78
CA PRO A 59 8.91 3.98 3.24
C PRO A 59 9.54 3.76 4.63
N THR A 60 10.34 2.70 4.78
CA THR A 60 10.97 2.34 6.05
C THR A 60 12.44 2.74 6.10
N ALA A 61 12.95 2.94 7.32
CA ALA A 61 14.38 3.21 7.53
C ALA A 61 15.26 2.06 7.03
N GLU A 62 14.78 0.81 7.13
CA GLU A 62 15.48 -0.38 6.64
C GLU A 62 15.58 -0.39 5.11
N SER A 63 14.45 -0.21 4.40
CA SER A 63 14.45 -0.16 2.93
C SER A 63 15.39 0.93 2.41
N ILE A 64 15.37 2.11 3.01
CA ILE A 64 16.26 3.23 2.64
C ILE A 64 17.73 2.88 2.92
N GLN A 65 18.01 2.21 4.02
CA GLN A 65 19.38 1.82 4.37
C GLN A 65 19.96 0.82 3.35
N TYR A 66 19.17 -0.13 2.87
CA TYR A 66 19.58 -1.03 1.78
C TYR A 66 19.86 -0.26 0.49
N ILE A 67 18.93 0.59 0.05
CA ILE A 67 19.10 1.42 -1.15
C ILE A 67 20.39 2.24 -1.06
N VAL A 68 20.62 2.94 0.05
CA VAL A 68 21.83 3.76 0.23
C VAL A 68 23.10 2.90 0.17
N ASN A 69 23.08 1.69 0.72
CA ASN A 69 24.23 0.79 0.70
C ASN A 69 24.54 0.24 -0.70
N ASP A 70 23.51 0.03 -1.52
CA ASP A 70 23.64 -0.44 -2.90
C ASP A 70 24.41 0.54 -3.78
N PHE A 71 24.37 1.85 -3.52
CA PHE A 71 25.07 2.86 -4.34
C PHE A 71 26.29 3.49 -3.65
N LYS A 72 26.40 3.44 -2.31
CA LYS A 72 27.55 4.03 -1.60
C LYS A 72 28.89 3.34 -1.87
N LYS A 73 28.88 2.00 -1.96
CA LYS A 73 30.12 1.19 -1.95
C LYS A 73 30.20 0.20 -3.08
N LYS A 74 29.05 -0.31 -3.52
CA LYS A 74 28.94 -1.27 -4.60
C LYS A 74 28.42 -0.49 -5.79
N ASN A 75 28.95 -0.71 -6.99
CA ASN A 75 28.26 -0.26 -8.19
C ASN A 75 27.14 -1.26 -8.46
N MET A 76 26.13 -1.33 -7.57
CA MET A 76 25.15 -2.42 -7.57
C MET A 76 24.28 -2.38 -8.82
N TYR A 77 23.85 -1.19 -9.23
CA TYR A 77 23.00 -0.93 -10.39
C TYR A 77 23.46 0.36 -11.09
N ALA A 78 23.05 0.57 -12.34
CA ALA A 78 23.39 1.78 -13.09
C ALA A 78 22.74 3.03 -12.47
N THR A 79 21.43 2.96 -12.21
CA THR A 79 20.64 4.04 -11.63
C THR A 79 19.61 3.53 -10.64
N ALA A 80 19.11 4.42 -9.79
CA ALA A 80 18.05 4.18 -8.82
C ALA A 80 16.76 4.90 -9.24
N ASN A 81 15.70 4.14 -9.46
CA ASN A 81 14.35 4.63 -9.69
C ASN A 81 13.48 4.18 -8.51
N ILE A 82 13.25 5.07 -7.56
CA ILE A 82 12.68 4.77 -6.24
C ILE A 82 11.20 5.16 -6.21
N PHE A 83 10.36 4.19 -5.88
CA PHE A 83 8.92 4.32 -5.78
C PHE A 83 8.45 3.80 -4.42
N PHE A 84 7.99 4.71 -3.57
CA PHE A 84 7.47 4.37 -2.26
C PHE A 84 5.98 4.05 -2.30
N THR A 85 5.53 3.09 -1.47
CA THR A 85 4.11 2.75 -1.36
C THR A 85 3.27 3.89 -0.79
N ASN A 86 3.85 4.75 0.05
CA ASN A 86 3.16 5.84 0.74
C ASN A 86 4.12 7.02 0.99
N THR A 87 3.63 8.06 1.67
CA THR A 87 4.41 9.26 2.02
C THR A 87 5.67 8.93 2.82
N VAL A 88 6.79 9.58 2.48
CA VAL A 88 8.07 9.45 3.18
C VAL A 88 8.32 10.69 4.05
N SER A 89 8.86 10.48 5.26
CA SER A 89 9.26 11.60 6.12
C SER A 89 10.53 12.31 5.64
N ASP A 90 10.64 13.62 5.89
CA ASP A 90 11.81 14.42 5.51
C ASP A 90 13.15 13.88 6.04
N ASP A 91 13.16 13.26 7.24
CA ASP A 91 14.35 12.60 7.80
C ASP A 91 14.82 11.46 6.90
N LEU A 92 13.88 10.64 6.43
CA LEU A 92 14.14 9.51 5.56
C LEU A 92 14.57 9.97 4.16
N ILE A 93 13.94 11.00 3.60
CA ILE A 93 14.40 11.64 2.34
C ILE A 93 15.83 12.19 2.51
N GLY A 94 16.13 12.80 3.66
CA GLY A 94 17.46 13.32 3.99
C GLY A 94 18.57 12.29 3.86
N LYS A 95 18.30 11.02 4.19
CA LYS A 95 19.26 9.92 4.08
C LYS A 95 19.56 9.52 2.64
N LEU A 96 18.59 9.68 1.73
CA LEU A 96 18.76 9.39 0.29
C LEU A 96 19.64 10.42 -0.42
N LYS A 97 19.82 11.63 0.13
CA LYS A 97 20.67 12.68 -0.46
C LYS A 97 22.10 12.23 -0.71
N ILE A 98 22.59 11.23 0.04
CA ILE A 98 23.96 10.72 -0.11
C ILE A 98 24.17 10.02 -1.47
N ILE A 99 23.10 9.52 -2.08
CA ILE A 99 23.12 8.83 -3.37
C ILE A 99 22.37 9.63 -4.45
N SER A 100 22.14 10.93 -4.24
CA SER A 100 21.30 11.75 -5.13
C SER A 100 21.73 11.72 -6.59
N ASN A 101 23.02 11.57 -6.87
CA ASN A 101 23.56 11.50 -8.23
C ASN A 101 23.20 10.22 -8.97
N SER A 102 22.79 9.17 -8.25
CA SER A 102 22.35 7.90 -8.81
C SER A 102 20.82 7.82 -8.92
N ILE A 103 20.07 8.71 -8.27
CA ILE A 103 18.61 8.70 -8.29
C ILE A 103 18.11 9.44 -9.53
N GLU A 104 17.40 8.71 -10.41
CA GLU A 104 16.72 9.31 -11.57
C GLU A 104 15.29 9.72 -11.25
N ILE A 105 14.55 8.83 -10.58
CA ILE A 105 13.16 9.04 -10.20
C ILE A 105 13.00 8.77 -8.71
N LEU A 106 12.29 9.66 -8.03
CA LEU A 106 11.84 9.48 -6.65
C LEU A 106 10.36 9.88 -6.59
N LYS A 107 9.47 8.93 -6.33
CA LYS A 107 8.02 9.17 -6.27
C LYS A 107 7.33 8.37 -5.18
N GLU A 108 6.23 8.93 -4.70
CA GLU A 108 5.27 8.27 -3.81
C GLU A 108 4.09 7.82 -4.67
N LEU A 109 3.69 6.55 -4.58
CA LEU A 109 2.65 5.98 -5.44
C LEU A 109 1.27 5.90 -4.79
N TYR A 110 1.19 5.97 -3.46
CA TYR A 110 -0.03 5.73 -2.70
C TYR A 110 -0.68 4.37 -3.05
N VAL A 111 0.13 3.31 -3.08
CA VAL A 111 -0.32 1.92 -3.29
C VAL A 111 0.07 1.09 -2.08
N ASP A 112 -0.55 1.38 -0.93
CA ASP A 112 -0.35 0.69 0.34
C ASP A 112 -1.59 -0.12 0.74
N PHE A 113 -2.06 -0.94 -0.19
CA PHE A 113 -3.21 -1.83 -0.03
C PHE A 113 -3.10 -2.98 -1.02
N PHE A 114 -3.87 -4.03 -0.79
CA PHE A 114 -3.95 -5.20 -1.66
C PHE A 114 -5.30 -5.23 -2.35
N VAL A 115 -5.27 -5.45 -3.66
CA VAL A 115 -6.47 -5.71 -4.45
C VAL A 115 -6.71 -7.20 -4.41
N PHE A 116 -7.82 -7.61 -3.80
CA PHE A 116 -8.19 -9.04 -3.75
C PHE A 116 -9.07 -9.39 -4.95
N GLU A 117 -9.98 -8.50 -5.32
CA GLU A 117 -10.84 -8.61 -6.50
C GLU A 117 -11.10 -7.23 -7.11
N SER A 118 -11.78 -7.19 -8.25
CA SER A 118 -12.16 -5.95 -8.93
C SER A 118 -12.89 -4.92 -8.05
N ARG A 119 -13.53 -5.35 -6.95
CA ARG A 119 -14.28 -4.50 -6.02
C ARG A 119 -14.00 -4.80 -4.54
N VAL A 120 -12.96 -5.58 -4.26
CA VAL A 120 -12.60 -5.98 -2.89
C VAL A 120 -11.13 -5.67 -2.68
N PHE A 121 -10.85 -4.91 -1.63
CA PHE A 121 -9.48 -4.61 -1.21
C PHE A 121 -9.29 -4.98 0.26
N THR A 122 -8.04 -5.14 0.66
CA THR A 122 -7.65 -5.32 2.05
C THR A 122 -6.36 -4.55 2.34
N VAL A 123 -6.22 -4.06 3.56
CA VAL A 123 -5.02 -3.34 4.00
C VAL A 123 -4.00 -4.25 4.70
N ARG A 124 -4.29 -5.56 4.79
CA ARG A 124 -3.52 -6.61 5.49
C ARG A 124 -2.74 -6.07 6.69
N SER A 125 -3.44 -5.91 7.82
CA SER A 125 -2.81 -5.50 9.08
C SER A 125 -2.82 -6.69 10.04
N GLU A 126 -1.62 -7.13 10.44
CA GLU A 126 -1.44 -8.26 11.34
C GLU A 126 -2.12 -7.99 12.69
N GLU A 127 -2.85 -9.00 13.19
CA GLU A 127 -3.59 -8.95 14.45
C GLU A 127 -4.49 -7.71 14.58
N CYS A 128 -4.96 -7.17 13.45
CA CYS A 128 -5.70 -5.92 13.38
C CYS A 128 -6.92 -5.93 14.30
N PHE A 129 -7.65 -7.05 14.35
CA PHE A 129 -8.83 -7.20 15.19
C PHE A 129 -8.46 -7.02 16.67
N GLN A 130 -7.48 -7.79 17.16
CA GLN A 130 -7.01 -7.74 18.54
C GLN A 130 -6.47 -6.35 18.90
N ARG A 131 -5.74 -5.72 17.98
CA ARG A 131 -5.14 -4.39 18.18
C ARG A 131 -6.18 -3.26 18.16
N LEU A 132 -7.21 -3.34 17.32
CA LEU A 132 -8.29 -2.35 17.26
C LEU A 132 -9.16 -2.37 18.52
N TYR A 133 -9.46 -3.55 19.05
CA TYR A 133 -10.26 -3.71 20.27
C TYR A 133 -9.41 -3.67 21.56
N ASN A 134 -8.10 -3.47 21.46
CA ASN A 134 -7.21 -3.17 22.58
C ASN A 134 -7.02 -1.65 22.74
N SER A 135 -7.52 -1.08 23.83
CA SER A 135 -7.49 0.37 24.08
C SER A 135 -6.09 1.00 24.02
N LYS A 136 -5.03 0.26 24.34
CA LYS A 136 -3.64 0.76 24.29
C LYS A 136 -3.09 0.83 22.87
N LEU A 137 -3.54 -0.05 21.96
CA LEU A 137 -3.03 -0.19 20.60
C LEU A 137 -3.97 0.40 19.54
N GLN A 138 -5.21 0.70 19.92
CA GLN A 138 -6.26 1.20 19.03
C GLN A 138 -5.82 2.43 18.24
N GLY A 139 -5.28 3.45 18.92
CA GLY A 139 -4.88 4.71 18.26
C GLY A 139 -3.83 4.49 17.16
N LYS A 140 -2.75 3.75 17.47
CA LYS A 140 -1.70 3.42 16.49
C LYS A 140 -2.23 2.59 15.32
N THR A 141 -3.19 1.71 15.59
CA THR A 141 -3.78 0.83 14.58
C THR A 141 -4.74 1.59 13.65
N ILE A 142 -5.52 2.53 14.20
CA ILE A 142 -6.33 3.45 13.40
C ILE A 142 -5.45 4.34 12.52
N GLU A 143 -4.33 4.85 13.06
CA GLU A 143 -3.35 5.64 12.30
C GLU A 143 -2.79 4.87 11.09
N ASP A 144 -2.39 3.62 11.31
CA ASP A 144 -1.86 2.72 10.28
C ASP A 144 -2.91 2.44 9.19
N ILE A 145 -4.08 1.93 9.58
CA ILE A 145 -5.16 1.57 8.62
C ILE A 145 -5.64 2.80 7.85
N SER A 146 -5.78 3.96 8.51
CA SER A 146 -6.26 5.17 7.84
C SER A 146 -5.26 5.67 6.80
N THR A 147 -3.96 5.48 7.03
CA THR A 147 -2.89 5.77 6.05
C THR A 147 -3.01 4.87 4.81
N LYS A 148 -3.30 3.59 5.02
CA LYS A 148 -3.50 2.61 3.94
C LYS A 148 -4.79 2.86 3.15
N VAL A 149 -5.88 3.20 3.82
CA VAL A 149 -7.15 3.54 3.17
C VAL A 149 -7.07 4.88 2.44
N MET A 150 -6.36 5.88 3.00
CA MET A 150 -6.05 7.11 2.27
C MET A 150 -5.28 6.80 0.98
N SER A 151 -4.31 5.88 1.03
CA SER A 151 -3.57 5.38 -0.13
C SER A 151 -4.50 4.90 -1.26
N LEU A 152 -5.50 4.08 -0.92
CA LEU A 152 -6.53 3.64 -1.86
C LEU A 152 -7.29 4.81 -2.49
N LEU A 153 -7.77 5.74 -1.66
CA LEU A 153 -8.55 6.89 -2.13
C LEU A 153 -7.71 7.83 -3.02
N ALA A 154 -6.44 8.02 -2.69
CA ALA A 154 -5.48 8.75 -3.53
C ALA A 154 -5.27 8.06 -4.89
N THR A 155 -5.11 6.74 -4.91
CA THR A 155 -4.99 5.96 -6.16
C THR A 155 -6.24 6.09 -7.04
N LEU A 156 -7.42 5.98 -6.43
CA LEU A 156 -8.69 6.19 -7.13
C LEU A 156 -8.83 7.65 -7.61
N GLY A 157 -8.24 8.59 -6.87
CA GLY A 157 -8.39 10.04 -7.07
C GLY A 157 -9.73 10.54 -6.55
N ASP A 158 -10.26 9.89 -5.52
CA ASP A 158 -11.61 10.12 -4.98
C ASP A 158 -11.54 10.72 -3.57
N TYR A 159 -12.42 11.69 -3.31
CA TYR A 159 -12.60 12.33 -2.00
C TYR A 159 -14.08 12.13 -1.60
N PRO A 160 -14.38 11.05 -0.86
CA PRO A 160 -15.75 10.71 -0.50
C PRO A 160 -16.28 11.55 0.66
N ASP A 161 -17.61 11.70 0.72
CA ASP A 161 -18.29 12.10 1.94
C ASP A 161 -18.26 10.93 2.93
N ILE A 162 -17.50 11.09 4.02
CA ILE A 162 -17.30 10.03 5.01
C ILE A 162 -18.49 9.97 5.98
N ARG A 163 -19.10 8.79 6.06
CA ARG A 163 -20.16 8.43 7.00
C ARG A 163 -19.68 7.28 7.87
N TYR A 164 -20.10 7.25 9.13
CA TYR A 164 -19.76 6.17 10.04
C TYR A 164 -20.98 5.72 10.85
N PHE A 165 -20.96 4.45 11.25
CA PHE A 165 -21.98 3.89 12.12
C PHE A 165 -21.72 4.29 13.58
N ASP A 166 -22.66 5.02 14.18
CA ASP A 166 -22.64 5.39 15.58
C ASP A 166 -24.07 5.43 16.15
N PRO A 167 -24.59 4.28 16.60
CA PRO A 167 -25.96 4.18 17.09
C PRO A 167 -26.17 4.93 18.41
N GLU A 168 -25.11 5.11 19.20
CA GLU A 168 -25.16 5.80 20.50
C GLU A 168 -24.97 7.32 20.36
N GLY A 169 -24.46 7.79 19.22
CA GLY A 169 -24.14 9.20 19.00
C GLY A 169 -23.01 9.71 19.91
N SER A 170 -22.18 8.81 20.45
CA SER A 170 -21.12 9.18 21.39
C SER A 170 -19.89 9.76 20.70
N THR A 171 -19.76 9.58 19.38
CA THR A 171 -18.60 9.95 18.54
C THR A 171 -17.26 9.36 19.02
N SER A 172 -17.31 8.37 19.91
CA SER A 172 -16.14 7.80 20.59
C SER A 172 -15.81 6.37 20.16
N ASN A 173 -16.68 5.76 19.36
CA ASN A 173 -16.51 4.40 18.87
C ASN A 173 -15.38 4.30 17.83
N ILE A 174 -15.01 3.08 17.47
CA ILE A 174 -13.88 2.81 16.55
C ILE A 174 -14.14 3.41 15.16
N ALA A 175 -15.37 3.27 14.66
CA ALA A 175 -15.76 3.76 13.34
C ALA A 175 -15.65 5.30 13.25
N ALA A 176 -16.13 6.02 14.27
CA ALA A 176 -16.02 7.47 14.39
C ALA A 176 -14.57 7.94 14.45
N LYS A 177 -13.76 7.36 15.35
CA LYS A 177 -12.33 7.67 15.46
C LYS A 177 -11.58 7.44 14.15
N PHE A 178 -11.87 6.33 13.47
CA PHE A 178 -11.30 6.04 12.17
C PHE A 178 -11.75 7.04 11.10
N ALA A 179 -13.02 7.39 11.06
CA ALA A 179 -13.58 8.37 10.13
C ALA A 179 -12.91 9.74 10.28
N TYR A 180 -12.80 10.26 11.51
CA TYR A 180 -12.12 11.54 11.76
C TYR A 180 -10.64 11.49 11.37
N LYS A 181 -9.95 10.40 11.68
CA LYS A 181 -8.53 10.23 11.31
C LYS A 181 -8.33 10.16 9.79
N LEU A 182 -9.21 9.44 9.09
CA LEU A 182 -9.17 9.34 7.63
C LEU A 182 -9.48 10.69 6.98
N GLN A 183 -10.48 11.42 7.49
CA GLN A 183 -10.81 12.77 7.06
C GLN A 183 -9.60 13.70 7.18
N GLU A 184 -8.94 13.73 8.34
CA GLU A 184 -7.72 14.51 8.59
C GLU A 184 -6.63 14.19 7.55
N LYS A 185 -6.42 12.91 7.24
CA LYS A 185 -5.42 12.49 6.24
C LYS A 185 -5.76 12.92 4.82
N LEU A 186 -7.04 12.86 4.43
CA LEU A 186 -7.48 13.30 3.11
C LEU A 186 -7.38 14.83 2.98
N ASP A 187 -7.73 15.57 4.03
CA ASP A 187 -7.59 17.03 4.05
C ASP A 187 -6.13 17.43 3.87
N ASN A 188 -5.22 16.81 4.63
CA ASN A 188 -3.78 17.02 4.47
C ASN A 188 -3.27 16.66 3.06
N LEU A 189 -3.79 15.58 2.46
CA LEU A 189 -3.42 15.21 1.09
C LEU A 189 -3.89 16.28 0.09
N THR A 190 -5.08 16.86 0.30
CA THR A 190 -5.62 17.93 -0.56
C THR A 190 -4.79 19.20 -0.48
N ASP A 191 -4.19 19.48 0.69
CA ASP A 191 -3.28 20.62 0.88
C ASP A 191 -1.92 20.42 0.20
N ILE A 192 -1.45 19.17 0.12
CA ILE A 192 -0.13 18.81 -0.45
C ILE A 192 -0.21 18.60 -1.97
N ASP A 193 -1.26 17.93 -2.44
CA ASP A 193 -1.46 17.56 -3.84
C ASP A 193 -2.62 18.35 -4.46
N ALA A 194 -2.28 19.37 -5.24
CA ALA A 194 -3.26 20.22 -5.92
C ALA A 194 -4.07 19.51 -7.02
N ASP A 195 -3.61 18.33 -7.48
CA ASP A 195 -4.32 17.53 -8.47
C ASP A 195 -5.30 16.53 -7.82
N PHE A 196 -5.29 16.40 -6.49
CA PHE A 196 -6.23 15.60 -5.71
C PHE A 196 -7.35 16.47 -5.09
N PRO A 197 -8.62 16.02 -5.13
CA PRO A 197 -9.14 14.88 -5.89
C PRO A 197 -9.23 15.17 -7.39
N LYS A 198 -9.32 14.10 -8.19
CA LYS A 198 -9.47 14.25 -9.65
C LYS A 198 -10.77 14.98 -9.97
N LYS A 199 -10.68 16.05 -10.77
CA LYS A 199 -11.85 16.81 -11.21
C LYS A 199 -12.81 15.91 -11.98
N THR A 200 -14.04 15.83 -11.52
CA THR A 200 -15.08 14.96 -12.07
C THR A 200 -16.42 15.70 -12.13
N PRO A 201 -17.25 15.46 -13.17
CA PRO A 201 -18.60 16.03 -13.25
C PRO A 201 -19.59 15.30 -12.32
N TYR A 202 -19.21 14.16 -11.75
CA TYR A 202 -20.06 13.39 -10.85
C TYR A 202 -20.08 14.00 -9.45
N LYS A 203 -21.15 13.71 -8.70
CA LYS A 203 -21.22 14.05 -7.26
C LYS A 203 -20.17 13.27 -6.49
N ARG A 204 -19.77 13.79 -5.34
CA ARG A 204 -18.91 13.08 -4.38
C ARG A 204 -19.50 11.72 -4.05
N THR A 205 -18.63 10.72 -4.00
CA THR A 205 -18.98 9.37 -3.56
C THR A 205 -19.24 9.39 -2.05
N ASN A 206 -19.89 8.34 -1.54
CA ASN A 206 -20.05 8.16 -0.09
C ASN A 206 -19.18 6.99 0.36
N MET A 207 -18.47 7.17 1.46
CA MET A 207 -17.76 6.09 2.13
C MET A 207 -18.45 5.80 3.45
N ILE A 208 -18.86 4.55 3.67
CA ILE A 208 -19.50 4.11 4.90
C ILE A 208 -18.51 3.29 5.70
N ILE A 209 -18.24 3.72 6.93
CA ILE A 209 -17.36 3.04 7.88
C ILE A 209 -18.21 2.36 8.94
N VAL A 210 -17.99 1.07 9.10
CA VAL A 210 -18.59 0.24 10.15
C VAL A 210 -17.48 -0.46 10.90
N ASP A 211 -17.72 -0.77 12.18
CA ASP A 211 -16.91 -1.73 12.91
C ASP A 211 -17.62 -3.09 12.99
N ARG A 212 -16.91 -4.14 13.43
CA ARG A 212 -17.44 -5.51 13.42
C ARG A 212 -18.68 -5.69 14.29
N SER A 213 -18.89 -4.84 15.31
CA SER A 213 -20.08 -4.90 16.17
C SER A 213 -21.39 -4.63 15.43
N TYR A 214 -21.34 -4.03 14.24
CA TYR A 214 -22.51 -3.83 13.38
C TYR A 214 -23.20 -5.15 13.01
N ASP A 215 -22.42 -6.21 12.79
CA ASP A 215 -22.92 -7.55 12.49
C ASP A 215 -21.98 -8.60 13.09
N LEU A 216 -22.39 -9.25 14.18
CA LEU A 216 -21.60 -10.30 14.82
C LEU A 216 -21.91 -11.70 14.27
N VAL A 217 -22.98 -11.86 13.51
CA VAL A 217 -23.50 -13.17 13.09
C VAL A 217 -22.99 -13.53 11.72
N GLY A 218 -22.98 -12.59 10.77
CA GLY A 218 -22.61 -12.84 9.37
C GLY A 218 -21.32 -13.64 9.17
N PRO A 219 -20.19 -13.33 9.86
CA PRO A 219 -18.93 -14.06 9.68
C PRO A 219 -18.91 -15.47 10.25
N LEU A 220 -19.90 -15.85 11.07
CA LEU A 220 -19.99 -17.15 11.72
C LEU A 220 -20.97 -18.09 11.01
N LEU A 221 -21.72 -17.59 10.04
CA LEU A 221 -22.66 -18.39 9.27
C LEU A 221 -21.92 -19.15 8.17
N HIS A 222 -22.24 -20.43 8.01
CA HIS A 222 -21.85 -21.19 6.83
C HIS A 222 -22.49 -20.57 5.59
N ASP A 223 -21.65 -20.20 4.62
CA ASP A 223 -22.09 -19.62 3.36
C ASP A 223 -22.38 -20.73 2.34
N PHE A 224 -23.42 -20.54 1.52
CA PHE A 224 -23.84 -21.48 0.49
C PHE A 224 -23.53 -20.98 -0.93
N TYR A 225 -23.01 -19.76 -1.07
CA TYR A 225 -22.42 -19.30 -2.34
C TYR A 225 -21.05 -19.92 -2.54
N TYR A 226 -20.73 -20.28 -3.79
CA TYR A 226 -19.54 -21.08 -4.11
C TYR A 226 -18.24 -20.54 -3.48
N GLN A 227 -17.97 -19.24 -3.61
CA GLN A 227 -16.75 -18.66 -3.06
C GLN A 227 -16.73 -18.68 -1.53
N GLY A 228 -17.82 -18.29 -0.88
CA GLY A 228 -17.93 -18.31 0.58
C GLY A 228 -17.81 -19.73 1.13
N MET A 229 -18.57 -20.67 0.56
CA MET A 229 -18.54 -22.09 0.92
C MET A 229 -17.14 -22.69 0.73
N ALA A 230 -16.48 -22.42 -0.39
CA ALA A 230 -15.15 -22.96 -0.67
C ALA A 230 -14.10 -22.46 0.34
N ASN A 231 -14.12 -21.18 0.71
CA ASN A 231 -13.21 -20.62 1.71
C ASN A 231 -13.51 -21.11 3.13
N ASP A 232 -14.75 -21.53 3.40
CA ASP A 232 -15.19 -22.03 4.70
C ASP A 232 -14.81 -23.51 4.91
N ILE A 233 -14.94 -24.34 3.88
CA ILE A 233 -14.76 -25.80 4.01
C ILE A 233 -13.42 -26.34 3.50
N SER A 234 -12.67 -25.56 2.72
CA SER A 234 -11.42 -25.99 2.07
C SER A 234 -10.24 -25.18 2.58
N ASP A 235 -9.03 -25.74 2.47
CA ASP A 235 -7.79 -25.08 2.87
C ASP A 235 -7.33 -24.06 1.81
N ILE A 236 -8.09 -22.97 1.67
CA ILE A 236 -7.77 -21.84 0.78
C ILE A 236 -7.11 -20.75 1.62
N GLU A 237 -5.85 -20.42 1.32
CA GLU A 237 -5.20 -19.24 1.90
C GLU A 237 -4.86 -18.24 0.81
N ASN A 238 -5.27 -16.97 1.00
CA ASN A 238 -5.01 -15.88 0.05
C ASN A 238 -5.45 -16.18 -1.39
N GLY A 239 -6.53 -16.96 -1.57
CA GLY A 239 -7.06 -17.35 -2.88
C GLY A 239 -6.31 -18.51 -3.55
N VAL A 240 -5.38 -19.17 -2.85
CA VAL A 240 -4.64 -20.34 -3.33
C VAL A 240 -5.06 -21.57 -2.54
N ILE A 241 -5.40 -22.65 -3.25
CA ILE A 241 -5.72 -23.97 -2.65
C ILE A 241 -4.40 -24.68 -2.35
N TYR A 242 -4.26 -25.22 -1.13
CA TYR A 242 -3.15 -26.08 -0.71
C TYR A 242 -3.50 -27.57 -0.77
#